data_AF-A0A8E2WFJ8-F1
#
_entry.id   AF-A0A8E2WFJ8-F1
#
_cell.length_a   1.000
_cell.length_b   1.000
_cell.length_c   1.000
_cell.angle_alpha   90.00
_cell.angle_beta   90.00
_cell.angle_gamma   90.00
#
_symmetry.space_group_name_H-M   'P 1'
#
loop_
_entity.id
_entity.type
_entity.pdbx_description
1 polymer ?
#
loop_
_entity_poly.entity_id
_entity_poly.type
_entity_poly.pdbx_seq_one_letter_code
_entity_poly.pdbx_strand_id
1 'polypeptide(L)'
;MCYGCYKEAGEPKIFSGLVMVAAAMAKEIDNYGAFHIVVDDMNIEDHHLEYCIEHAEATEAEIEFGRLMLTMDEDARMSALALADGMWSMSLKV
;
A
#
# COMPACT_ATOMS: atom_id res chain seq x y z
N MET A 1 -1.42 6.99 4.16
CA MET A 1 -0.63 7.02 5.43
C MET A 1 -0.50 8.42 6.00
N CYS A 2 -1.17 8.67 7.14
CA CYS A 2 -0.97 9.90 7.91
C CYS A 2 0.24 9.82 8.86
N TYR A 3 0.69 10.96 9.39
CA TYR A 3 1.85 11.04 10.31
C TYR A 3 1.62 10.26 11.63
N GLY A 4 0.35 10.09 12.05
CA GLY A 4 -0.01 9.24 13.19
C GLY A 4 0.30 7.76 12.91
N CYS A 5 -0.20 7.24 11.78
CA CYS A 5 0.08 5.87 11.33
C CYS A 5 1.58 5.61 11.17
N TYR A 6 2.33 6.58 10.62
CA TYR A 6 3.78 6.49 10.50
C TYR A 6 4.49 6.31 11.86
N LYS A 7 4.02 7.01 12.90
CA LYS A 7 4.60 6.88 14.25
C LYS A 7 4.31 5.54 14.91
N GLU A 8 3.15 4.94 14.61
CA GLU A 8 2.74 3.66 15.18
C GLU A 8 3.39 2.48 14.45
N ALA A 9 3.40 2.50 13.12
CA ALA A 9 3.98 1.45 12.29
C ALA A 9 5.51 1.53 12.20
N GLY A 10 6.10 2.71 12.39
CA GLY A 10 7.53 2.96 12.26
C GLY A 10 7.96 3.29 10.82
N GLU A 11 9.27 3.43 10.62
CA GLU A 11 9.86 3.80 9.32
C GLU A 11 9.67 2.64 8.32
N PRO A 12 9.14 2.91 7.10
CA PRO A 12 8.95 1.88 6.11
C PRO A 12 10.30 1.33 5.66
N LYS A 13 10.35 0.01 5.49
CA LYS A 13 11.57 -0.69 5.11
C LYS A 13 11.41 -1.10 3.65
N ILE A 14 12.37 -0.72 2.80
CA ILE A 14 12.35 -1.12 1.38
C ILE A 14 12.85 -2.56 1.31
N PHE A 15 11.93 -3.52 1.41
CA PHE A 15 12.26 -4.93 1.50
C PHE A 15 12.52 -5.60 0.13
N SER A 16 11.95 -5.08 -0.96
CA SER A 16 12.06 -5.70 -2.29
C SER A 16 11.65 -4.74 -3.42
N GLY A 17 11.94 -5.13 -4.67
CA GLY A 17 11.45 -4.40 -5.86
C GLY A 17 9.92 -4.39 -5.97
N LEU A 18 9.22 -5.37 -5.38
CA LEU A 18 7.75 -5.41 -5.38
C LEU A 18 7.15 -4.26 -4.58
N VAL A 19 7.78 -3.88 -3.47
CA VAL A 19 7.35 -2.73 -2.64
C VAL A 19 7.37 -1.44 -3.46
N MET A 20 8.38 -1.25 -4.31
CA MET A 20 8.50 -0.08 -5.18
C MET A 20 7.43 -0.08 -6.29
N VAL A 21 7.14 -1.25 -6.88
CA VAL A 21 6.09 -1.39 -7.88
C VAL A 21 4.72 -1.10 -7.26
N ALA A 22 4.43 -1.70 -6.11
CA ALA A 22 3.19 -1.47 -5.37
C ALA A 22 3.03 0.00 -4.96
N ALA A 23 4.09 0.65 -4.51
CA ALA A 23 4.08 2.08 -4.18
C ALA A 23 3.77 2.96 -5.41
N ALA A 24 4.31 2.61 -6.58
CA ALA A 24 4.01 3.32 -7.82
C ALA A 24 2.55 3.11 -8.24
N MET A 25 2.03 1.89 -8.13
CA MET A 25 0.61 1.60 -8.42
C MET A 25 -0.32 2.33 -7.46
N ALA A 26 -0.01 2.32 -6.16
CA ALA A 26 -0.82 2.98 -5.12
C ALA A 26 -1.02 4.48 -5.38
N LYS A 27 -0.04 5.18 -5.98
CA LYS A 27 -0.17 6.59 -6.37
C LYS A 27 -1.20 6.86 -7.45
N GLU A 28 -1.50 5.87 -8.28
CA GLU A 28 -2.43 5.98 -9.40
C GLU A 28 -3.84 5.50 -9.03
N ILE A 29 -4.02 4.92 -7.83
CA ILE A 29 -5.33 4.50 -7.33
C ILE A 29 -6.15 5.72 -6.90
N ASP A 30 -7.44 5.71 -7.23
CA ASP A 30 -8.37 6.73 -6.76
C ASP A 30 -8.65 6.52 -5.26
N ASN A 31 -8.31 7.51 -4.44
CA ASN A 31 -8.54 7.49 -2.99
C ASN A 31 -10.02 7.53 -2.60
N TYR A 32 -10.95 7.71 -3.55
CA TYR A 32 -12.40 7.55 -3.33
C TYR A 32 -12.97 6.32 -4.06
N GLY A 33 -12.09 5.53 -4.69
CA GLY A 33 -12.44 4.36 -5.48
C GLY A 33 -12.63 3.08 -4.67
N ALA A 34 -12.56 1.95 -5.38
CA ALA A 34 -12.82 0.62 -4.83
C ALA A 34 -11.85 0.23 -3.71
N PHE A 35 -10.63 0.79 -3.74
CA PHE A 35 -9.55 0.50 -2.79
C PHE A 35 -9.34 1.59 -1.73
N HIS A 36 -10.23 2.57 -1.58
CA HIS A 36 -10.04 3.68 -0.63
C HIS A 36 -9.73 3.21 0.81
N ILE A 37 -10.39 2.15 1.29
CA ILE A 37 -10.13 1.61 2.64
C ILE A 37 -8.72 1.03 2.80
N VAL A 38 -8.05 0.70 1.71
CA VAL A 38 -6.67 0.20 1.71
C VAL A 38 -5.71 1.38 1.62
N VAL A 39 -5.90 2.28 0.64
CA VAL A 39 -4.94 3.35 0.34
C VAL A 39 -5.06 4.56 1.27
N ASP A 40 -6.26 4.88 1.74
CA ASP A 40 -6.53 6.01 2.64
C ASP A 40 -6.57 5.56 4.11
N ASP A 41 -7.35 4.50 4.40
CA ASP A 41 -7.57 4.02 5.78
C ASP A 41 -6.51 2.99 6.25
N MET A 42 -5.63 2.52 5.37
CA MET A 42 -4.53 1.60 5.70
C MET A 42 -4.97 0.21 6.19
N ASN A 43 -6.16 -0.26 5.79
CA ASN A 43 -6.61 -1.63 6.05
C ASN A 43 -5.89 -2.60 5.10
N ILE A 44 -4.70 -3.06 5.49
CA ILE A 44 -3.75 -3.80 4.64
C ILE A 44 -3.80 -5.33 4.82
N GLU A 45 -4.67 -5.82 5.69
CA GLU A 45 -4.88 -7.25 5.94
C GLU A 45 -5.49 -7.95 4.73
N ASP A 46 -5.23 -9.25 4.58
CA ASP A 46 -5.64 -10.04 3.40
C ASP A 46 -7.13 -9.89 3.07
N HIS A 47 -7.99 -9.98 4.08
CA HIS A 47 -9.44 -9.95 3.90
C HIS A 47 -9.97 -8.60 3.38
N HIS A 48 -9.29 -7.49 3.65
CA HIS A 48 -9.66 -6.19 3.08
C HIS A 48 -9.28 -6.11 1.60
N LEU A 49 -8.09 -6.62 1.25
CA LEU A 49 -7.64 -6.70 -0.15
C LEU A 49 -8.54 -7.63 -0.97
N GLU A 50 -8.85 -8.82 -0.45
CA GLU A 50 -9.76 -9.78 -1.09
C GLU A 50 -11.14 -9.17 -1.31
N TYR A 51 -11.69 -8.46 -0.31
CA TYR A 51 -12.96 -7.77 -0.44
C TYR A 51 -12.94 -6.74 -1.58
N CYS A 52 -11.91 -5.89 -1.64
CA CYS A 52 -11.76 -4.89 -2.71
C CYS A 52 -11.58 -5.53 -4.10
N ILE A 53 -10.96 -6.71 -4.20
CA ILE A 53 -10.81 -7.44 -5.47
C ILE A 53 -12.13 -8.06 -5.93
N GLU A 54 -12.90 -8.63 -5.03
CA GLU A 54 -14.06 -9.47 -5.36
C GLU A 54 -15.39 -8.70 -5.40
N HIS A 55 -15.55 -7.68 -4.56
CA HIS A 55 -16.86 -7.09 -4.25
C HIS A 55 -16.96 -5.59 -4.54
N ALA A 56 -15.85 -4.89 -4.67
CA ALA A 56 -15.87 -3.50 -5.09
C ALA A 56 -15.96 -3.40 -6.62
N GLU A 57 -16.52 -2.30 -7.14
CA GLU A 57 -16.54 -2.00 -8.58
C GLU A 57 -15.13 -1.57 -9.05
N ALA A 58 -14.13 -2.42 -8.80
CA ALA A 58 -12.72 -2.17 -9.07
C ALA A 58 -12.40 -2.28 -10.56
N THR A 59 -11.55 -1.37 -11.03
CA THR A 59 -10.90 -1.43 -12.34
C THR A 59 -9.89 -2.58 -12.41
N GLU A 60 -9.49 -2.97 -13.61
CA GLU A 60 -8.44 -3.99 -13.79
C GLU A 60 -7.12 -3.61 -13.11
N ALA A 61 -6.76 -2.31 -13.12
CA ALA A 61 -5.55 -1.80 -12.48
C ALA A 61 -5.62 -1.90 -10.94
N GLU A 62 -6.77 -1.59 -10.36
CA GLU A 62 -7.01 -1.76 -8.92
C GLU A 62 -6.96 -3.24 -8.51
N ILE A 63 -7.52 -4.14 -9.32
CA ILE A 63 -7.44 -5.58 -9.08
C ILE A 63 -6.00 -6.08 -9.16
N GLU A 64 -5.21 -5.61 -10.13
CA GLU A 64 -3.79 -5.94 -10.25
C GLU A 64 -3.00 -5.46 -9.02
N PHE A 65 -3.27 -4.23 -8.57
CA PHE A 65 -2.71 -3.68 -7.34
C PHE A 65 -3.04 -4.57 -6.13
N GLY A 66 -4.32 -4.91 -5.94
CA GLY A 66 -4.75 -5.77 -4.84
C GLY A 66 -4.07 -7.15 -4.87
N ARG A 67 -3.97 -7.78 -6.04
CA ARG A 67 -3.28 -9.07 -6.21
C ARG A 67 -1.79 -8.97 -5.89
N LEU A 68 -1.12 -7.89 -6.32
CA LEU A 68 0.28 -7.65 -5.97
C LEU A 68 0.46 -7.50 -4.46
N MET A 69 -0.41 -6.71 -3.80
CA MET A 69 -0.39 -6.50 -2.36
C MET A 69 -0.53 -7.83 -1.60
N LEU A 70 -1.42 -8.72 -2.03
CA LEU A 70 -1.60 -10.07 -1.46
C LEU A 70 -0.37 -10.99 -1.58
N THR A 71 0.58 -10.71 -2.48
CA THR A 71 1.84 -11.48 -2.55
C THR A 71 2.87 -11.08 -1.50
N MET A 72 2.63 -9.96 -0.80
CA MET A 72 3.53 -9.38 0.18
C MET A 72 2.99 -9.61 1.61
N ASP A 73 3.85 -9.52 2.61
CA ASP A 73 3.41 -9.44 4.01
C ASP A 73 2.92 -8.01 4.36
N GLU A 74 2.28 -7.87 5.52
CA GLU A 74 1.73 -6.58 5.98
C GLU A 74 2.80 -5.50 6.13
N ASP A 75 4.01 -5.83 6.59
CA ASP A 75 5.13 -4.90 6.71
C ASP A 75 5.53 -4.31 5.33
N ALA A 76 5.58 -5.14 4.29
CA ALA A 76 5.89 -4.72 2.93
C ALA A 76 4.74 -3.92 2.30
N ARG A 77 3.47 -4.28 2.56
CA ARG A 77 2.28 -3.52 2.14
C ARG A 77 2.27 -2.13 2.77
N MET A 78 2.47 -2.07 4.08
CA MET A 78 2.61 -0.83 4.85
C MET A 78 3.72 0.05 4.26
N SER A 79 4.86 -0.56 3.93
CA SER A 79 6.00 0.14 3.33
C SER A 79 5.68 0.70 1.94
N ALA A 80 4.93 -0.04 1.12
CA ALA A 80 4.51 0.41 -0.20
C ALA A 80 3.61 1.65 -0.11
N LEU A 81 2.61 1.63 0.77
CA LEU A 81 1.70 2.76 0.98
C LEU A 81 2.43 3.97 1.57
N ALA A 82 3.31 3.77 2.55
CA ALA A 82 4.14 4.85 3.10
C ALA A 82 5.01 5.52 2.03
N LEU A 83 5.61 4.74 1.13
CA LEU A 83 6.40 5.25 0.00
C LEU A 83 5.54 6.03 -1.00
N ALA A 84 4.32 5.55 -1.28
CA ALA A 84 3.37 6.25 -2.14
C ALA A 84 3.06 7.66 -1.59
N ASP A 85 2.89 7.79 -0.28
CA ASP A 85 2.66 9.07 0.40
C ASP A 85 3.92 9.92 0.62
N GLY A 86 5.08 9.47 0.13
CA GLY A 86 6.35 10.17 0.29
C GLY A 86 6.90 10.12 1.72
N MET A 87 6.41 9.21 2.57
CA MET A 87 6.89 9.01 3.93
C MET A 87 8.05 8.01 3.97
N TRP A 88 9.24 8.41 3.52
CA TRP A 88 10.45 7.58 3.58
C TRP A 88 11.65 8.41 4.01
N SER A 89 12.58 7.81 4.76
CA SER A 89 13.85 8.43 5.11
C SER A 89 14.99 7.69 4.41
N MET A 90 15.84 8.43 3.70
CA MET A 90 17.11 7.88 3.23
C MET A 90 18.12 7.94 4.37
N SER A 91 18.24 6.86 5.14
CA SER A 91 19.48 6.61 5.88
C SER A 91 20.52 6.00 4.93
N LEU A 92 21.11 6.85 4.09
CA LEU A 92 22.40 6.53 3.47
C LEU A 92 23.44 6.58 4.60
N LYS A 93 23.72 5.42 5.19
CA LYS A 93 24.96 5.25 5.95
C LYS A 93 26.10 5.28 4.94
N VAL A 94 26.77 6.44 4.85
CA VAL A 94 28.11 6.56 4.25
C VAL A 94 29.12 5.92 5.19
#